data_AF-K1TPG7-F1
#
_entry.id   AF-K1TPG7-F1
#
_cell.length_a   1.000
_cell.length_b   1.000
_cell.length_c   1.000
_cell.angle_alpha   90.00
_cell.angle_beta   90.00
_cell.angle_gamma   90.00
#
_symmetry.space_group_name_H-M   'P 1'
#
loop_
_entity.id
_entity.type
_entity.pdbx_description
1 polymer ?
#
loop_
_entity_poly.entity_id
_entity_poly.type
_entity_poly.pdbx_seq_one_letter_code
_entity_poly.pdbx_strand_id
1 'polypeptide(L)'
;GTVNKETTVAVTGLETGCSYVLYAAVKAETLYSEVAELAFTTGVNSNEIIEVSDIGSDRFTFSIRCEGPYFFAAIPTATLNTYTIEEYLTEAGCIGRGEAEYDWVDGGEFSAENGTFSMKVIAGVPYVILMAPCDASYNITGEPQRLDFETLPRQGSGAEVEVELTEIASTSVKVGTSPGEGVAEYYVYVRDKEWYTNIIENNGGEAMAIHMIKYATDAGLGRKYEAVASEVWEGLKP
;
A
#
# COMPACT_ATOMS: atom_id res chain seq x y z
N GLY A 1 18.35 43.33 -50.24
CA GLY A 1 17.68 43.58 -48.95
C GLY A 1 17.63 42.27 -48.21
N THR A 2 18.14 42.24 -46.97
CA THR A 2 18.15 41.02 -46.16
C THR A 2 16.72 40.71 -45.71
N VAL A 3 16.18 39.58 -46.15
CA VAL A 3 14.85 39.13 -45.72
C VAL A 3 15.04 38.43 -44.37
N ASN A 4 14.76 39.12 -43.27
CA ASN A 4 14.65 38.48 -41.96
C ASN A 4 13.28 37.79 -41.88
N LYS A 5 13.22 36.55 -42.33
CA LYS A 5 12.08 35.66 -42.06
C LYS A 5 12.47 34.72 -40.93
N GLU A 6 11.85 34.92 -39.78
CA GLU A 6 11.88 33.96 -38.68
C GLU A 6 10.91 32.82 -39.01
N THR A 7 11.35 31.57 -38.84
CA THR A 7 10.51 30.38 -39.00
C THR A 7 10.57 29.57 -37.71
N THR A 8 9.40 29.22 -37.17
CA THR A 8 9.27 28.32 -36.03
C THR A 8 8.75 26.96 -36.51
N VAL A 9 9.34 25.88 -36.02
CA VAL A 9 8.92 24.51 -36.32
C VAL A 9 8.63 23.80 -35.00
N ALA A 10 7.49 23.12 -34.92
CA ALA A 10 7.16 22.20 -33.83
C ALA A 10 7.39 20.77 -34.31
N VAL A 11 8.21 20.01 -33.58
CA VAL A 11 8.47 18.59 -33.85
C VAL A 11 7.72 17.77 -32.81
N THR A 12 6.86 16.87 -33.26
CA THR A 12 6.03 15.99 -32.42
C THR A 12 6.45 14.53 -32.59
N GLY A 13 6.15 13.67 -31.60
CA GLY A 13 6.46 12.24 -31.66
C GLY A 13 7.92 11.89 -31.33
N LEU A 14 8.58 12.73 -30.54
CA LEU A 14 9.88 12.42 -29.96
C LEU A 14 9.69 11.57 -28.69
N GLU A 15 10.64 10.67 -28.43
CA GLU A 15 10.67 9.86 -27.21
C GLU A 15 11.00 10.75 -26.00
N THR A 16 10.29 10.52 -24.90
CA THR A 16 10.41 11.25 -23.63
C THR A 16 11.74 10.93 -22.94
N GLY A 17 12.43 11.94 -22.39
CA GLY A 17 13.73 11.76 -21.71
C GLY A 17 14.91 11.45 -22.63
N CYS A 18 14.70 11.43 -23.95
CA CYS A 18 15.74 11.11 -24.92
C CYS A 18 16.50 12.36 -25.39
N SER A 19 17.79 12.17 -25.68
CA SER A 19 18.65 13.22 -26.21
C SER A 19 18.63 13.22 -27.74
N TYR A 20 18.40 14.38 -28.32
CA TYR A 20 18.32 14.61 -29.76
C TYR A 20 19.29 15.70 -30.20
N VAL A 21 19.64 15.68 -31.49
CA VAL A 21 20.40 16.75 -32.15
C VAL A 21 19.58 17.27 -33.32
N LEU A 22 19.25 18.56 -33.30
CA LEU A 22 18.64 19.26 -34.42
C LEU A 22 19.72 19.66 -35.43
N TYR A 23 19.53 19.29 -36.69
CA TYR A 23 20.35 19.73 -37.82
C TYR A 23 19.53 20.66 -38.72
N ALA A 24 20.05 21.85 -39.02
CA ALA A 24 19.41 22.81 -39.91
C ALA A 24 20.38 23.32 -40.97
N ALA A 25 19.95 23.38 -42.22
CA ALA A 25 20.71 23.95 -43.33
C ALA A 25 19.80 24.75 -44.27
N VAL A 26 20.35 25.75 -44.93
CA VAL A 26 19.66 26.60 -45.89
C VAL A 26 20.02 26.13 -47.30
N LYS A 27 19.00 26.03 -48.17
CA LYS A 27 19.18 25.82 -49.61
C LYS A 27 18.80 27.08 -50.38
N ALA A 28 19.70 27.56 -51.22
CA ALA A 28 19.45 28.63 -52.18
C ALA A 28 19.78 28.11 -53.59
N GLU A 29 18.74 27.83 -54.37
CA GLU A 29 18.85 27.17 -55.69
C GLU A 29 19.60 25.83 -55.62
N THR A 30 20.84 25.77 -56.12
CA THR A 30 21.70 24.58 -56.13
C THR A 30 22.75 24.57 -55.02
N LEU A 31 22.86 25.66 -54.25
CA LEU A 31 23.84 25.82 -53.17
C LEU A 31 23.21 25.48 -51.82
N TYR A 32 23.98 24.80 -50.98
CA TYR A 32 23.63 24.44 -49.60
C TYR A 32 24.57 25.17 -48.64
N SER A 33 24.05 25.64 -47.51
CA SER A 33 24.87 26.19 -46.42
C SER A 33 25.58 25.08 -45.64
N GLU A 34 26.50 25.49 -44.76
CA GLU A 34 26.92 24.64 -43.65
C GLU A 34 25.73 24.28 -42.75
N VAL A 35 25.84 23.15 -42.06
CA VAL A 35 24.80 22.64 -41.16
C VAL A 35 24.99 23.27 -39.78
N ALA A 36 23.93 23.87 -39.26
CA ALA A 36 23.85 24.28 -37.86
C ALA A 36 23.35 23.11 -37.02
N GLU A 37 23.95 22.92 -35.85
CA GLU A 37 23.67 21.81 -34.94
C GLU A 37 23.27 22.34 -33.57
N LEU A 38 22.21 21.79 -32.98
CA LEU A 38 21.78 22.11 -31.62
C LEU A 38 21.29 20.85 -30.90
N ALA A 39 21.98 20.49 -29.83
CA ALA A 39 21.57 19.38 -28.96
C ALA A 39 20.48 19.82 -27.98
N PHE A 40 19.50 18.96 -27.73
CA PHE A 40 18.46 19.14 -26.72
C PHE A 40 17.99 17.79 -26.17
N THR A 41 17.35 17.81 -25.01
CA THR A 41 16.74 16.63 -24.38
C THR A 41 15.26 16.91 -24.19
N THR A 42 14.40 15.97 -24.54
CA THR A 42 12.96 16.07 -24.28
C THR A 42 12.70 16.01 -22.77
N GLY A 43 11.76 16.81 -22.26
CA GLY A 43 11.39 16.75 -20.85
C GLY A 43 10.83 15.37 -20.48
N VAL A 44 10.92 14.98 -19.21
CA VAL A 44 10.14 13.87 -18.66
C VAL A 44 8.72 14.36 -18.38
N ASN A 45 7.72 13.82 -19.09
CA ASN A 45 6.34 14.01 -18.67
C ASN A 45 6.14 13.15 -17.41
N SER A 46 6.06 13.75 -16.21
CA SER A 46 5.58 13.01 -15.04
C SER A 46 4.05 12.88 -15.12
N ASN A 47 3.57 12.18 -16.15
CA ASN A 47 2.17 11.73 -16.27
C ASN A 47 1.93 10.44 -15.48
N GLU A 48 2.98 9.90 -14.87
CA GLU A 48 2.92 8.73 -14.00
C GLU A 48 2.34 9.12 -12.64
N ILE A 49 1.11 8.70 -12.37
CA ILE A 49 0.37 9.10 -11.18
C ILE A 49 -0.25 7.84 -10.55
N ILE A 50 -0.09 7.71 -9.23
CA ILE A 50 -0.88 6.81 -8.40
C ILE A 50 -1.92 7.66 -7.64
N GLU A 51 -3.18 7.26 -7.67
CA GLU A 51 -4.24 7.89 -6.87
C GLU A 51 -5.07 6.82 -6.16
N VAL A 52 -5.53 7.12 -4.94
CA VAL A 52 -6.50 6.29 -4.21
C VAL A 52 -7.85 6.99 -4.24
N SER A 53 -8.90 6.29 -4.67
CA SER A 53 -10.22 6.86 -4.94
C SER A 53 -11.30 6.41 -3.94
N ASP A 54 -11.21 5.19 -3.39
CA ASP A 54 -12.09 4.68 -2.32
C ASP A 54 -11.25 3.97 -1.26
N ILE A 55 -11.61 4.16 0.02
CA ILE A 55 -10.94 3.51 1.16
C ILE A 55 -12.02 2.98 2.09
N GLY A 56 -12.11 1.65 2.18
CA GLY A 56 -12.92 0.93 3.15
C GLY A 56 -12.06 0.27 4.23
N SER A 57 -12.72 -0.53 5.07
CA SER A 57 -12.02 -1.34 6.09
C SER A 57 -11.51 -2.67 5.56
N ASP A 58 -12.16 -3.19 4.52
CA ASP A 58 -11.90 -4.50 3.89
C ASP A 58 -11.63 -4.36 2.39
N ARG A 59 -11.55 -3.12 1.89
CA ARG A 59 -11.28 -2.83 0.49
C ARG A 59 -10.67 -1.44 0.29
N PHE A 60 -10.08 -1.21 -0.86
CA PHE A 60 -9.75 0.12 -1.37
C PHE A 60 -9.64 0.06 -2.90
N THR A 61 -9.83 1.20 -3.56
CA THR A 61 -9.68 1.33 -5.00
C THR A 61 -8.59 2.34 -5.30
N PHE A 62 -7.72 2.01 -6.25
CA PHE A 62 -6.66 2.91 -6.70
C PHE A 62 -6.48 2.85 -8.20
N SER A 63 -6.01 3.95 -8.77
CA SER A 63 -5.67 4.04 -10.18
C SER A 63 -4.19 4.31 -10.36
N ILE A 64 -3.62 3.68 -11.39
CA ILE A 64 -2.28 3.99 -11.87
C ILE A 64 -2.43 4.48 -13.30
N ARG A 65 -1.91 5.68 -13.58
CA ARG A 65 -1.68 6.16 -14.93
C ARG A 65 -0.19 6.02 -15.21
N CYS A 66 0.18 5.23 -16.20
CA CYS A 66 1.55 5.11 -16.70
C CYS A 66 1.51 4.90 -18.21
N GLU A 67 2.36 5.56 -18.99
CA GLU A 67 2.32 5.46 -20.46
C GLU A 67 2.71 4.05 -20.96
N GLY A 68 3.56 3.34 -20.21
CA GLY A 68 4.07 2.00 -20.54
C GLY A 68 3.60 0.89 -19.57
N PRO A 69 4.19 -0.32 -19.67
CA PRO A 69 4.01 -1.33 -18.63
C PRO A 69 4.68 -0.88 -17.33
N TYR A 70 4.19 -1.38 -16.22
CA TYR A 70 4.73 -1.08 -14.90
C TYR A 70 4.55 -2.26 -13.96
N PHE A 71 5.44 -2.34 -12.98
CA PHE A 71 5.17 -3.11 -11.77
C PHE A 71 4.36 -2.28 -10.79
N PHE A 72 3.49 -2.95 -10.03
CA PHE A 72 2.84 -2.34 -8.89
C PHE A 72 2.55 -3.35 -7.78
N ALA A 73 2.39 -2.85 -6.56
CA ALA A 73 1.94 -3.64 -5.44
C ALA A 73 1.17 -2.78 -4.46
N ALA A 74 0.16 -3.34 -3.81
CA ALA A 74 -0.54 -2.71 -2.69
C ALA A 74 -0.39 -3.60 -1.45
N ILE A 75 0.35 -3.12 -0.45
CA ILE A 75 0.79 -3.92 0.69
C ILE A 75 0.74 -3.13 2.01
N PRO A 76 0.64 -3.81 3.15
CA PRO A 76 0.86 -3.16 4.44
C PRO A 76 2.26 -2.54 4.49
N THR A 77 2.37 -1.32 5.03
CA THR A 77 3.66 -0.60 5.08
C THR A 77 4.73 -1.38 5.84
N ALA A 78 4.34 -2.15 6.86
CA ALA A 78 5.25 -3.00 7.63
C ALA A 78 5.97 -4.07 6.79
N THR A 79 5.39 -4.50 5.66
CA THR A 79 6.00 -5.47 4.74
C THR A 79 7.27 -4.92 4.07
N LEU A 80 7.38 -3.59 3.90
CA LEU A 80 8.57 -2.96 3.33
C LEU A 80 9.75 -2.86 4.30
N ASN A 81 9.57 -3.16 5.59
CA ASN A 81 10.67 -3.04 6.55
C ASN A 81 11.83 -4.03 6.26
N THR A 82 11.61 -5.02 5.40
CA THR A 82 12.58 -6.06 5.07
C THR A 82 13.06 -6.04 3.61
N TYR A 83 12.54 -5.15 2.76
CA TYR A 83 12.82 -5.11 1.32
C TYR A 83 12.95 -3.66 0.83
N THR A 84 13.80 -3.42 -0.17
CA THR A 84 13.68 -2.19 -0.97
C THR A 84 12.43 -2.25 -1.86
N ILE A 85 11.96 -1.09 -2.32
CA ILE A 85 10.78 -1.01 -3.21
C ILE A 85 11.04 -1.80 -4.50
N GLU A 86 12.21 -1.63 -5.11
CA GLU A 86 12.59 -2.30 -6.37
C GLU A 86 12.65 -3.82 -6.22
N GLU A 87 13.27 -4.32 -5.14
CA GLU A 87 13.31 -5.76 -4.83
C GLU A 87 11.89 -6.32 -4.69
N TYR A 88 11.04 -5.65 -3.91
CA TYR A 88 9.66 -6.12 -3.70
C TYR A 88 8.86 -6.15 -5.01
N LEU A 89 8.92 -5.07 -5.79
CA LEU A 89 8.20 -4.98 -7.07
C LEU A 89 8.68 -6.05 -8.06
N THR A 90 9.97 -6.36 -8.09
CA THR A 90 10.53 -7.35 -9.02
C THR A 90 10.20 -8.79 -8.58
N GLU A 91 10.20 -9.07 -7.28
CA GLU A 91 9.96 -10.42 -6.76
C GLU A 91 8.47 -10.77 -6.61
N ALA A 92 7.64 -9.80 -6.23
CA ALA A 92 6.25 -10.02 -5.82
C ALA A 92 5.25 -9.01 -6.43
N GLY A 93 5.71 -8.06 -7.23
CA GLY A 93 4.84 -7.07 -7.88
C GLY A 93 3.95 -7.67 -8.96
N CYS A 94 2.78 -7.07 -9.16
CA CYS A 94 1.88 -7.33 -10.27
C CYS A 94 2.30 -6.50 -11.50
N ILE A 95 2.02 -7.00 -12.70
CA ILE A 95 2.27 -6.25 -13.94
C ILE A 95 0.98 -5.60 -14.44
N GLY A 96 1.03 -4.29 -14.64
CA GLY A 96 -0.02 -3.47 -15.25
C GLY A 96 0.45 -2.76 -16.51
N ARG A 97 -0.50 -2.12 -17.23
CA ARG A 97 -0.23 -1.35 -18.45
C ARG A 97 -1.16 -0.16 -18.58
N GLY A 98 -0.63 0.96 -19.06
CA GLY A 98 -1.46 2.10 -19.40
C GLY A 98 -2.10 2.77 -18.18
N GLU A 99 -3.28 3.34 -18.39
CA GLU A 99 -4.13 3.81 -17.31
C GLU A 99 -5.09 2.69 -16.88
N ALA A 100 -5.04 2.30 -15.61
CA ALA A 100 -5.86 1.25 -15.05
C ALA A 100 -6.32 1.60 -13.63
N GLU A 101 -7.51 1.10 -13.29
CA GLU A 101 -8.08 1.13 -11.94
C GLU A 101 -8.11 -0.29 -11.37
N TYR A 102 -7.83 -0.39 -10.08
CA TYR A 102 -7.68 -1.64 -9.34
C TYR A 102 -8.54 -1.62 -8.09
N ASP A 103 -9.47 -2.56 -8.02
CA ASP A 103 -10.26 -2.81 -6.82
C ASP A 103 -9.58 -3.86 -5.96
N TRP A 104 -9.06 -3.44 -4.80
CA TRP A 104 -8.43 -4.31 -3.82
C TRP A 104 -9.41 -4.71 -2.74
N VAL A 105 -9.74 -6.00 -2.63
CA VAL A 105 -10.76 -6.51 -1.70
C VAL A 105 -10.18 -7.66 -0.87
N ASP A 106 -10.44 -7.66 0.44
CA ASP A 106 -9.97 -8.72 1.34
C ASP A 106 -10.53 -10.10 0.94
N GLY A 107 -9.65 -11.10 0.90
CA GLY A 107 -9.98 -12.47 0.47
C GLY A 107 -10.23 -12.62 -1.03
N GLY A 108 -10.04 -11.56 -1.82
CA GLY A 108 -10.11 -11.59 -3.28
C GLY A 108 -8.89 -12.25 -3.93
N GLU A 109 -8.99 -12.45 -5.24
CA GLU A 109 -7.88 -12.83 -6.11
C GLU A 109 -7.77 -11.81 -7.25
N PHE A 110 -6.56 -11.38 -7.54
CA PHE A 110 -6.24 -10.49 -8.65
C PHE A 110 -5.41 -11.21 -9.69
N SER A 111 -5.86 -11.25 -10.94
CA SER A 111 -5.10 -11.81 -12.06
C SER A 111 -4.40 -10.70 -12.85
N ALA A 112 -3.08 -10.71 -12.80
CA ALA A 112 -2.19 -9.86 -13.58
C ALA A 112 -1.54 -10.66 -14.73
N GLU A 113 -0.75 -9.99 -15.58
CA GLU A 113 -0.05 -10.68 -16.68
C GLU A 113 0.96 -11.73 -16.20
N ASN A 114 1.56 -11.53 -15.02
CA ASN A 114 2.57 -12.41 -14.45
C ASN A 114 2.01 -13.44 -13.45
N GLY A 115 0.70 -13.52 -13.25
CA GLY A 115 0.11 -14.53 -12.38
C GLY A 115 -1.19 -14.10 -11.69
N THR A 116 -1.66 -14.94 -10.78
CA THR A 116 -2.79 -14.63 -9.89
C THR A 116 -2.29 -14.47 -8.47
N PHE A 117 -2.72 -13.40 -7.82
CA PHE A 117 -2.24 -12.96 -6.52
C PHE A 117 -3.42 -12.92 -5.54
N SER A 118 -3.23 -13.53 -4.36
CA SER A 118 -4.21 -13.44 -3.29
C SER A 118 -4.17 -12.05 -2.67
N MET A 119 -5.34 -11.45 -2.51
CA MET A 119 -5.51 -10.11 -2.00
C MET A 119 -5.86 -10.17 -0.52
N LYS A 120 -5.18 -9.33 0.27
CA LYS A 120 -5.45 -9.20 1.70
C LYS A 120 -5.52 -7.73 2.08
N VAL A 121 -6.64 -7.32 2.64
CA VAL A 121 -6.86 -5.95 3.11
C VAL A 121 -7.16 -6.01 4.61
N ILE A 122 -6.28 -5.40 5.40
CA ILE A 122 -6.40 -5.40 6.86
C ILE A 122 -6.96 -4.05 7.29
N ALA A 123 -8.02 -4.07 8.10
CA ALA A 123 -8.67 -2.87 8.59
C ALA A 123 -7.80 -2.08 9.60
N GLY A 124 -7.79 -0.75 9.47
CA GLY A 124 -7.10 0.17 10.38
C GLY A 124 -5.58 0.01 10.37
N VAL A 125 -4.99 -0.28 9.21
CA VAL A 125 -3.55 -0.50 9.04
C VAL A 125 -3.00 0.45 7.98
N PRO A 126 -1.78 0.99 8.17
CA PRO A 126 -1.07 1.74 7.14
C PRO A 126 -0.75 0.85 5.94
N TYR A 127 -1.13 1.30 4.76
CA TYR A 127 -0.85 0.67 3.48
C TYR A 127 -0.02 1.58 2.59
N VAL A 128 0.65 0.96 1.63
CA VAL A 128 1.41 1.64 0.61
C VAL A 128 1.12 1.02 -0.75
N ILE A 129 0.91 1.87 -1.74
CA ILE A 129 0.90 1.51 -3.15
C ILE A 129 2.27 1.86 -3.71
N LEU A 130 2.91 0.86 -4.30
CA LEU A 130 4.18 0.97 -4.97
C LEU A 130 3.94 0.84 -6.47
N MET A 131 4.68 1.61 -7.25
CA MET A 131 4.66 1.48 -8.70
C MET A 131 6.06 1.77 -9.25
N ALA A 132 6.49 1.06 -10.28
CA ALA A 132 7.66 1.46 -11.05
C ALA A 132 7.45 1.16 -12.54
N PRO A 133 7.75 2.11 -13.44
CA PRO A 133 7.65 1.86 -14.87
C PRO A 133 8.70 0.83 -15.30
N CYS A 134 8.34 -0.07 -16.21
CA CYS A 134 9.22 -1.13 -16.69
C CYS A 134 9.26 -1.21 -18.22
N ASP A 135 10.30 -1.87 -18.74
CA ASP A 135 10.40 -2.17 -20.17
C ASP A 135 9.59 -3.44 -20.55
N ALA A 136 9.57 -3.78 -21.83
CA ALA A 136 8.89 -4.99 -22.32
C ALA A 136 9.51 -6.31 -21.82
N SER A 137 10.71 -6.26 -21.24
CA SER A 137 11.39 -7.40 -20.60
C SER A 137 11.18 -7.42 -19.08
N TYR A 138 10.36 -6.50 -18.56
CA TYR A 138 10.06 -6.33 -17.15
C TYR A 138 11.28 -5.96 -16.30
N ASN A 139 12.17 -5.14 -16.84
CA ASN A 139 13.18 -4.42 -16.04
C ASN A 139 12.63 -3.05 -15.64
N ILE A 140 12.86 -2.62 -14.40
CA ILE A 140 12.52 -1.27 -13.96
C ILE A 140 13.34 -0.24 -14.76
N THR A 141 12.67 0.80 -15.26
CA THR A 141 13.26 1.81 -16.16
C THR A 141 13.21 3.23 -15.64
N GLY A 142 12.44 3.48 -14.58
CA GLY A 142 12.28 4.79 -13.96
C GLY A 142 12.21 4.68 -12.44
N GLU A 143 12.21 5.85 -11.79
CA GLU A 143 12.19 5.94 -10.32
C GLU A 143 10.90 5.34 -9.76
N PRO A 144 10.98 4.42 -8.78
CA PRO A 144 9.80 3.89 -8.13
C PRO A 144 9.00 4.97 -7.40
N GLN A 145 7.69 4.92 -7.56
CA GLN A 145 6.73 5.76 -6.88
C GLN A 145 6.12 5.04 -5.67
N ARG A 146 5.69 5.86 -4.71
CA ARG A 146 5.12 5.43 -3.44
C ARG A 146 3.96 6.33 -3.07
N LEU A 147 2.81 5.73 -2.73
CA LEU A 147 1.66 6.43 -2.16
C LEU A 147 1.22 5.74 -0.88
N ASP A 148 1.35 6.45 0.25
CA ASP A 148 0.92 5.99 1.56
C ASP A 148 -0.53 6.38 1.86
N PHE A 149 -1.27 5.47 2.50
CA PHE A 149 -2.61 5.72 3.01
C PHE A 149 -2.90 4.78 4.20
N GLU A 150 -4.07 4.92 4.82
CA GLU A 150 -4.51 4.05 5.91
C GLU A 150 -5.91 3.53 5.60
N THR A 151 -6.13 2.22 5.75
CA THR A 151 -7.47 1.63 5.62
C THR A 151 -8.36 2.06 6.78
N LEU A 152 -9.68 2.09 6.57
CA LEU A 152 -10.57 2.45 7.67
C LEU A 152 -10.58 1.36 8.75
N PRO A 153 -10.76 1.70 10.03
CA PRO A 153 -10.99 0.69 11.05
C PRO A 153 -12.30 -0.06 10.74
N ARG A 154 -12.36 -1.33 11.13
CA ARG A 154 -13.63 -2.08 11.07
C ARG A 154 -14.69 -1.34 11.87
N GLN A 155 -15.89 -1.23 11.30
CA GLN A 155 -17.05 -0.84 12.10
C GLN A 155 -17.37 -2.00 13.05
N GLY A 156 -16.97 -1.85 14.32
CA GLY A 156 -17.35 -2.78 15.37
C GLY A 156 -18.85 -2.74 15.65
N SER A 157 -19.37 -3.80 16.28
CA SER A 157 -20.64 -3.66 16.99
C SER A 157 -20.40 -2.59 18.07
N GLY A 158 -21.19 -1.52 18.13
CA GLY A 158 -21.11 -0.52 19.20
C GLY A 158 -21.43 -1.06 20.61
N ALA A 159 -21.42 -2.38 20.77
CA ALA A 159 -21.55 -3.10 22.01
C ALA A 159 -20.22 -3.04 22.77
N GLU A 160 -20.30 -2.77 24.06
CA GLU A 160 -19.15 -2.55 24.93
C GLU A 160 -19.08 -3.60 26.04
N VAL A 161 -17.88 -3.82 26.58
CA VAL A 161 -17.67 -4.59 27.80
C VAL A 161 -16.95 -3.69 28.79
N GLU A 162 -17.60 -3.40 29.92
CA GLU A 162 -16.93 -2.67 31.01
C GLU A 162 -15.94 -3.59 31.71
N VAL A 163 -14.75 -3.08 32.03
CA VAL A 163 -13.68 -3.83 32.69
C VAL A 163 -13.25 -3.09 33.95
N GLU A 164 -13.24 -3.81 35.08
CA GLU A 164 -12.74 -3.33 36.37
C GLU A 164 -11.55 -4.18 36.80
N LEU A 165 -10.42 -3.53 37.12
CA LEU A 165 -9.24 -4.20 37.65
C LEU A 165 -9.11 -3.93 39.15
N THR A 166 -9.08 -5.00 39.93
CA THR A 166 -8.93 -4.95 41.39
C THR A 166 -7.84 -5.93 41.83
N GLU A 167 -7.42 -5.83 43.10
CA GLU A 167 -6.48 -6.77 43.71
C GLU A 167 -5.17 -6.98 42.89
N ILE A 168 -4.61 -5.89 42.32
CA ILE A 168 -3.40 -5.94 41.49
C ILE A 168 -2.19 -6.29 42.37
N ALA A 169 -1.51 -7.39 42.02
CA ALA A 169 -0.27 -7.85 42.65
C ALA A 169 0.86 -8.03 41.63
N SER A 170 2.03 -8.50 42.07
CA SER A 170 3.22 -8.62 41.22
C SER A 170 3.08 -9.57 40.02
N THR A 171 2.22 -10.59 40.16
CA THR A 171 2.03 -11.64 39.14
C THR A 171 0.56 -12.05 39.01
N SER A 172 -0.36 -11.25 39.54
CA SER A 172 -1.80 -11.50 39.45
C SER A 172 -2.63 -10.23 39.45
N VAL A 173 -3.82 -10.33 38.91
CA VAL A 173 -4.85 -9.27 38.93
C VAL A 173 -6.23 -9.92 38.96
N LYS A 174 -7.17 -9.30 39.68
CA LYS A 174 -8.58 -9.67 39.58
C LYS A 174 -9.26 -8.81 38.54
N VAL A 175 -9.88 -9.47 37.57
CA VAL A 175 -10.54 -8.83 36.43
C VAL A 175 -12.04 -9.05 36.58
N GLY A 176 -12.78 -7.97 36.80
CA GLY A 176 -14.22 -7.91 36.68
C GLY A 176 -14.61 -7.45 35.28
N THR A 177 -15.64 -8.07 34.69
CA THR A 177 -16.16 -7.72 33.38
C THR A 177 -17.68 -7.72 33.36
N SER A 178 -18.27 -6.70 32.74
CA SER A 178 -19.71 -6.56 32.59
C SER A 178 -20.07 -6.29 31.13
N PRO A 179 -20.64 -7.26 30.40
CA PRO A 179 -21.05 -7.06 29.02
C PRO A 179 -22.26 -6.11 28.93
N GLY A 180 -22.22 -5.17 27.98
CA GLY A 180 -23.33 -4.29 27.65
C GLY A 180 -24.47 -5.00 26.90
N GLU A 181 -25.53 -4.24 26.61
CA GLU A 181 -26.69 -4.76 25.88
C GLU A 181 -26.29 -5.26 24.48
N GLY A 182 -26.76 -6.46 24.11
CA GLY A 182 -26.50 -7.05 22.79
C GLY A 182 -25.20 -7.85 22.65
N VAL A 183 -24.36 -7.92 23.69
CA VAL A 183 -23.17 -8.80 23.70
C VAL A 183 -23.61 -10.24 23.99
N ALA A 184 -23.44 -11.14 23.02
CA ALA A 184 -23.73 -12.56 23.20
C ALA A 184 -22.58 -13.32 23.87
N GLU A 185 -21.35 -13.03 23.45
CA GLU A 185 -20.12 -13.55 24.05
C GLU A 185 -18.98 -12.54 23.88
N TYR A 186 -17.97 -12.64 24.75
CA TYR A 186 -16.78 -11.81 24.71
C TYR A 186 -15.56 -12.57 25.23
N TYR A 187 -14.38 -12.06 24.89
CA TYR A 187 -13.11 -12.72 25.15
C TYR A 187 -12.18 -11.79 25.94
N VAL A 188 -11.57 -12.33 26.99
CA VAL A 188 -10.61 -11.60 27.82
C VAL A 188 -9.27 -12.32 27.77
N TYR A 189 -8.21 -11.55 27.62
CA TYR A 189 -6.85 -12.07 27.62
C TYR A 189 -5.90 -11.05 28.25
N VAL A 190 -5.18 -11.46 29.30
CA VAL A 190 -4.18 -10.62 29.98
C VAL A 190 -2.79 -10.98 29.46
N ARG A 191 -2.08 -10.01 28.87
CA ARG A 191 -0.78 -10.20 28.24
C ARG A 191 0.16 -9.03 28.46
N ASP A 192 1.44 -9.27 28.16
CA ASP A 192 2.47 -8.24 28.19
C ASP A 192 2.22 -7.16 27.12
N LYS A 193 2.47 -5.90 27.49
CA LYS A 193 2.14 -4.74 26.66
C LYS A 193 2.95 -4.71 25.37
N GLU A 194 4.24 -5.08 25.42
CA GLU A 194 5.12 -5.06 24.25
C GLU A 194 4.64 -6.04 23.17
N TRP A 195 4.19 -7.23 23.56
CA TRP A 195 3.57 -8.17 22.63
C TRP A 195 2.29 -7.60 22.00
N TYR A 196 1.44 -6.93 22.79
CA TYR A 196 0.20 -6.31 22.31
C TYR A 196 0.47 -5.19 21.29
N THR A 197 1.39 -4.29 21.64
CA THR A 197 1.88 -3.21 20.78
C THR A 197 2.39 -3.76 19.44
N ASN A 198 3.20 -4.83 19.45
CA ASN A 198 3.71 -5.44 18.22
C ASN A 198 2.63 -6.05 17.31
N ILE A 199 1.51 -6.53 17.86
CA ILE A 199 0.44 -7.09 17.03
C ILE A 199 -0.42 -5.98 16.44
N ILE A 200 -0.85 -5.01 17.24
CA ILE A 200 -1.77 -3.98 16.74
C ILE A 200 -1.07 -2.96 15.86
N GLU A 201 0.11 -2.49 16.26
CA GLU A 201 0.81 -1.45 15.49
C GLU A 201 1.31 -1.98 14.13
N ASN A 202 1.67 -3.27 14.05
CA ASN A 202 2.19 -3.84 12.80
C ASN A 202 1.13 -4.60 11.98
N ASN A 203 0.10 -5.17 12.61
CA ASN A 203 -0.86 -6.06 11.97
C ASN A 203 -2.33 -5.65 12.18
N GLY A 204 -2.60 -4.56 12.88
CA GLY A 204 -3.94 -4.01 13.08
C GLY A 204 -4.77 -4.70 14.17
N GLY A 205 -5.88 -4.07 14.53
CA GLY A 205 -6.82 -4.58 15.53
C GLY A 205 -7.50 -5.90 15.13
N GLU A 206 -7.64 -6.17 13.84
CA GLU A 206 -8.19 -7.44 13.35
C GLU A 206 -7.27 -8.63 13.63
N ALA A 207 -5.96 -8.49 13.42
CA ALA A 207 -5.02 -9.55 13.75
C ALA A 207 -5.08 -9.88 15.24
N MET A 208 -5.26 -8.86 16.08
CA MET A 208 -5.48 -9.05 17.52
C MET A 208 -6.79 -9.79 17.81
N ALA A 209 -7.90 -9.39 17.18
CA ALA A 209 -9.20 -10.05 17.36
C ALA A 209 -9.15 -11.54 16.96
N ILE A 210 -8.59 -11.85 15.78
CA ILE A 210 -8.37 -13.24 15.34
C ILE A 210 -7.50 -13.99 16.35
N HIS A 211 -6.44 -13.35 16.85
CA HIS A 211 -5.56 -13.98 17.81
C HIS A 211 -6.26 -14.30 19.13
N MET A 212 -7.05 -13.37 19.67
CA MET A 212 -7.80 -13.58 20.90
C MET A 212 -8.85 -14.68 20.74
N ILE A 213 -9.67 -14.58 19.70
CA ILE A 213 -10.82 -15.47 19.52
C ILE A 213 -10.36 -16.88 19.20
N LYS A 214 -9.43 -17.03 18.25
CA LYS A 214 -9.00 -18.34 17.75
C LYS A 214 -7.84 -18.91 18.55
N TYR A 215 -6.71 -18.21 18.62
CA TYR A 215 -5.48 -18.81 19.15
C TYR A 215 -5.41 -18.82 20.68
N ALA A 216 -5.73 -17.71 21.34
CA ALA A 216 -5.62 -17.63 22.79
C ALA A 216 -6.65 -18.53 23.48
N THR A 217 -7.88 -18.57 22.97
CA THR A 217 -8.94 -19.44 23.53
C THR A 217 -8.62 -20.92 23.33
N ASP A 218 -8.23 -21.34 22.11
CA ASP A 218 -7.88 -22.75 21.83
C ASP A 218 -6.68 -23.22 22.66
N ALA A 219 -5.72 -22.33 22.94
CA ALA A 219 -4.56 -22.60 23.77
C ALA A 219 -4.85 -22.54 25.29
N GLY A 220 -6.08 -22.21 25.71
CA GLY A 220 -6.45 -22.04 27.12
C GLY A 220 -5.80 -20.83 27.80
N LEU A 221 -5.26 -19.89 27.01
CA LEU A 221 -4.63 -18.66 27.48
C LEU A 221 -5.63 -17.51 27.62
N GLY A 222 -6.64 -17.47 26.75
CA GLY A 222 -7.78 -16.56 26.83
C GLY A 222 -8.97 -17.20 27.53
N ARG A 223 -9.91 -16.38 28.00
CA ARG A 223 -11.18 -16.83 28.57
C ARG A 223 -12.34 -16.28 27.76
N LYS A 224 -13.32 -17.13 27.49
CA LYS A 224 -14.60 -16.78 26.85
C LYS A 224 -15.67 -16.64 27.92
N TYR A 225 -16.47 -15.58 27.84
CA TYR A 225 -17.58 -15.33 28.74
C TYR A 225 -18.84 -14.99 27.96
N GLU A 226 -19.99 -15.29 28.56
CA GLU A 226 -21.33 -15.06 27.99
C GLU A 226 -22.18 -14.16 28.92
N ALA A 227 -21.64 -13.79 30.08
CA ALA A 227 -22.28 -12.99 31.11
C ALA A 227 -21.22 -12.35 32.01
N VAL A 228 -21.64 -11.46 32.92
CA VAL A 228 -20.78 -10.84 33.94
C VAL A 228 -19.85 -11.88 34.59
N ALA A 229 -18.55 -11.57 34.64
CA ALA A 229 -17.54 -12.45 35.20
C ALA A 229 -16.58 -11.68 36.11
N SER A 230 -16.10 -12.33 37.18
CA SER A 230 -15.08 -11.78 38.07
C SER A 230 -14.12 -12.88 38.48
N GLU A 231 -12.88 -12.81 38.02
CA GLU A 231 -11.91 -13.88 38.19
C GLU A 231 -10.49 -13.36 38.44
N VAL A 232 -9.72 -14.14 39.21
CA VAL A 232 -8.30 -13.87 39.41
C VAL A 232 -7.49 -14.51 38.29
N TRP A 233 -6.63 -13.70 37.68
CA TRP A 233 -5.64 -14.11 36.70
C TRP A 233 -4.29 -14.20 37.41
N GLU A 234 -3.74 -15.41 37.53
CA GLU A 234 -2.50 -15.69 38.24
C GLU A 234 -1.38 -16.11 37.28
N GLY A 235 -0.13 -16.10 37.78
CA GLY A 235 1.03 -16.56 37.01
C GLY A 235 1.44 -15.60 35.88
N LEU A 236 1.03 -14.35 35.96
CA LEU A 236 1.39 -13.31 34.99
C LEU A 236 2.90 -13.04 35.10
N LYS A 237 3.55 -12.98 33.94
CA LYS A 237 4.97 -12.63 33.87
C LYS A 237 5.10 -11.09 33.97
N PRO A 238 6.03 -10.58 34.78
CA PRO A 238 6.41 -9.17 34.77
C PRO A 238 6.92 -8.71 33.41
#